data_AF-A0A7C4FXN6-F1
#
_entry.id   AF-A0A7C4FXN6-F1
#
_cell.length_a   1.000
_cell.length_b   1.000
_cell.length_c   1.000
_cell.angle_alpha   90.00
_cell.angle_beta   90.00
_cell.angle_gamma   90.00
#
_symmetry.space_group_name_H-M   'P 1'
#
loop_
_entity.id
_entity.type
_entity.pdbx_description
1 polymer ?
#
loop_
_entity_poly.entity_id
_entity_poly.type
_entity_poly.pdbx_seq_one_letter_code
_entity_poly.pdbx_strand_id
1 'polypeptide(L)'
;MRGNRAFLLLAGALSWATPPDFTNDVQPILRKRCVMCHNERTAQNGLRLDDPSKLIEGGYSGAVITAGDSGASKLVERITSTKKGFMMPPAGAPLTPAEIETIRSWIDAGAPVPKTAPPAAAKTVLSDHWAFRPIRKPQPPAAGPAGWARNEIDRFILARLAQEKILPSPEAARRTLIRRVSLDLTGLPPAPERIRLFLEDQRPDAYERLVDELLASPHYGEQRARAWLDLARYADSDGYEKDLGRPYAWRWRNYVIDSFNQDKPFDQFTREQIAGDLLPERKTEQLVATGFHRNALTNREGGTDPKESRFEQLVNRTNTVGTVWLGLTYGCAQCHDHKYDPISQKNYYQLLAFFNQAEEVDVDAPMPGEHGAWLRARPKYLKEREHLKWVYEVEALQDEWENFIRKAMDTPGQDLEWDFAVANSRPMFDRFDEVLRTPKQKRSERDQERLFYWFINSPGPIKQDERDGQKILALREMRQRLAMIEAGTPKLTQAPAMREIEEPVETHIAIKGDYRERGLRVTPGVPAVLPPLPPGAPANRLGLAQWLV
;
A
#
# COMPACT_ATOMS: atom_id res chain seq x y z
N MET A 1 -68.50 -45.50 -47.92
CA MET A 1 -67.51 -44.42 -48.15
C MET A 1 -66.99 -43.93 -46.81
N ARG A 2 -65.84 -44.45 -46.34
CA ARG A 2 -65.07 -43.86 -45.25
C ARG A 2 -63.60 -43.99 -45.64
N GLY A 3 -62.95 -42.84 -45.82
CA GLY A 3 -61.64 -42.71 -46.44
C GLY A 3 -60.51 -43.13 -45.50
N ASN A 4 -59.56 -43.87 -46.06
CA ASN A 4 -58.26 -44.13 -45.44
C ASN A 4 -57.37 -42.89 -45.63
N ARG A 5 -57.03 -42.19 -44.55
CA ARG A 5 -55.94 -41.22 -44.53
C ARG A 5 -54.74 -41.86 -43.82
N ALA A 6 -53.72 -42.21 -44.58
CA ALA A 6 -52.42 -42.59 -44.05
C ALA A 6 -51.68 -41.31 -43.59
N PHE A 7 -51.38 -41.22 -42.30
CA PHE A 7 -50.45 -40.22 -41.76
C PHE A 7 -49.04 -40.81 -41.82
N LEU A 8 -48.19 -40.26 -42.69
CA LEU A 8 -46.74 -40.47 -42.66
C LEU A 8 -46.15 -39.60 -41.53
N LEU A 9 -45.73 -40.24 -40.45
CA LEU A 9 -44.85 -39.64 -39.44
C LEU A 9 -43.40 -39.72 -39.97
N LEU A 10 -42.89 -38.60 -40.49
CA LEU A 10 -41.45 -38.41 -40.64
C LEU A 10 -40.85 -38.23 -39.23
N ALA A 11 -40.26 -39.31 -38.71
CA ALA A 11 -39.35 -39.22 -37.59
C ALA A 11 -38.06 -38.56 -38.07
N GLY A 12 -37.94 -37.25 -37.86
CA GLY A 12 -36.66 -36.55 -37.98
C GLY A 12 -35.71 -37.14 -36.93
N ALA A 13 -34.72 -37.91 -37.37
CA ALA A 13 -33.61 -38.29 -36.53
C ALA A 13 -32.89 -37.00 -36.11
N LEU A 14 -33.08 -36.59 -34.86
CA LEU A 14 -32.14 -35.70 -34.19
C LEU A 14 -30.80 -36.43 -34.17
N SER A 15 -29.94 -36.11 -35.13
CA SER A 15 -28.53 -36.41 -35.06
C SER A 15 -28.02 -35.71 -33.80
N TRP A 16 -27.77 -36.49 -32.74
CA TRP A 16 -26.97 -36.01 -31.62
C TRP A 16 -25.58 -35.77 -32.19
N ALA A 17 -25.29 -34.51 -32.50
CA ALA A 17 -23.95 -34.11 -32.92
C ALA A 17 -22.98 -34.59 -31.84
N THR A 18 -22.00 -35.38 -32.25
CA THR A 18 -20.98 -35.87 -31.33
C THR A 18 -20.30 -34.65 -30.71
N PRO A 19 -20.20 -34.56 -29.37
CA PRO A 19 -19.56 -33.43 -28.72
C PRO A 19 -18.14 -33.23 -29.27
N PRO A 20 -17.71 -31.98 -29.53
CA PRO A 20 -16.36 -31.73 -30.00
C PRO A 20 -15.31 -32.28 -29.03
N ASP A 21 -14.28 -32.93 -29.55
CA ASP A 21 -13.17 -33.45 -28.76
C ASP A 21 -12.21 -32.31 -28.40
N PHE A 22 -11.80 -32.25 -27.13
CA PHE A 22 -10.94 -31.17 -26.69
C PHE A 22 -9.59 -31.17 -27.42
N THR A 23 -8.98 -32.33 -27.64
CA THR A 23 -7.61 -32.43 -28.18
C THR A 23 -7.59 -32.11 -29.68
N ASN A 24 -8.59 -32.60 -30.41
CA ASN A 24 -8.64 -32.51 -31.86
C ASN A 24 -9.38 -31.26 -32.37
N ASP A 25 -10.43 -30.81 -31.68
CA ASP A 25 -11.30 -29.74 -32.17
C ASP A 25 -11.07 -28.42 -31.42
N VAL A 26 -10.97 -28.46 -30.09
CA VAL A 26 -10.92 -27.23 -29.26
C VAL A 26 -9.50 -26.70 -29.06
N GLN A 27 -8.56 -27.57 -28.70
CA GLN A 27 -7.18 -27.21 -28.37
C GLN A 27 -6.46 -26.52 -29.54
N PRO A 28 -6.64 -26.92 -30.82
CA PRO A 28 -6.04 -26.19 -31.94
C PRO A 28 -6.53 -24.76 -32.05
N ILE A 29 -7.82 -24.50 -31.78
CA ILE A 29 -8.40 -23.15 -31.77
C ILE A 29 -7.75 -22.33 -30.65
N LEU A 30 -7.72 -22.86 -29.42
CA LEU A 30 -7.10 -22.19 -28.28
C LEU A 30 -5.61 -21.91 -28.51
N ARG A 31 -4.85 -22.87 -29.04
CA ARG A 31 -3.42 -22.70 -29.38
C ARG A 31 -3.20 -21.58 -30.38
N LYS A 32 -4.02 -21.53 -31.42
CA LYS A 32 -3.88 -20.53 -32.50
C LYS A 32 -4.34 -19.14 -32.09
N ARG A 33 -5.40 -19.03 -31.28
CA ARG A 33 -6.09 -17.76 -31.00
C ARG A 33 -5.79 -17.18 -29.62
N CYS A 34 -5.41 -18.01 -28.65
CA CYS A 34 -5.42 -17.62 -27.23
C CYS A 34 -4.06 -17.81 -26.54
N VAL A 35 -3.35 -18.92 -26.84
CA VAL A 35 -2.13 -19.31 -26.12
C VAL A 35 -0.99 -18.30 -26.25
N MET A 36 -0.98 -17.42 -27.26
CA MET A 36 0.02 -16.34 -27.34
C MET A 36 0.03 -15.46 -26.07
N CYS A 37 -1.14 -15.15 -25.50
CA CYS A 37 -1.28 -14.35 -24.29
C CYS A 37 -1.64 -15.18 -23.05
N HIS A 38 -2.26 -16.35 -23.22
CA HIS A 38 -2.74 -17.22 -22.15
C HIS A 38 -1.94 -18.53 -22.04
N ASN A 39 -0.61 -18.42 -21.93
CA ASN A 39 0.34 -19.52 -21.73
C ASN A 39 1.03 -19.47 -20.36
N GLU A 40 1.90 -20.45 -20.05
CA GLU A 40 2.69 -20.51 -18.80
C GLU A 40 3.47 -19.24 -18.46
N ARG A 41 4.05 -18.58 -19.46
CA ARG A 41 4.93 -17.42 -19.27
C ARG A 41 4.15 -16.12 -19.12
N THR A 42 3.15 -15.90 -19.97
CA THR A 42 2.39 -14.64 -20.01
C THR A 42 1.17 -14.67 -19.10
N ALA A 43 0.42 -15.78 -19.13
CA ALA A 43 -0.80 -16.04 -18.36
C ALA A 43 -1.66 -14.78 -18.12
N GLN A 44 -2.03 -14.05 -19.18
CA GLN A 44 -2.68 -12.74 -19.03
C GLN A 44 -3.97 -12.85 -18.21
N ASN A 45 -4.11 -12.00 -17.18
CA ASN A 45 -5.18 -12.06 -16.17
C ASN A 45 -5.19 -13.38 -15.39
N GLY A 46 -4.04 -14.03 -15.24
CA GLY A 46 -3.88 -15.33 -14.60
C GLY A 46 -4.47 -16.51 -15.36
N LEU A 47 -5.03 -16.29 -16.54
CA LEU A 47 -5.75 -17.31 -17.28
C LEU A 47 -4.78 -18.12 -18.15
N ARG A 48 -4.78 -19.44 -17.94
CA ARG A 48 -3.99 -20.44 -18.67
C ARG A 48 -4.91 -21.25 -19.58
N LEU A 49 -4.76 -21.09 -20.89
CA LEU A 49 -5.54 -21.80 -21.91
C LEU A 49 -4.70 -22.85 -22.68
N ASP A 50 -3.41 -22.93 -22.37
CA ASP A 50 -2.47 -23.94 -22.86
C ASP A 50 -2.49 -25.24 -22.05
N ASP A 51 -3.00 -25.19 -20.81
CA ASP A 51 -3.05 -26.31 -19.87
C ASP A 51 -4.51 -26.68 -19.55
N PRO A 52 -4.98 -27.88 -19.91
CA PRO A 52 -6.36 -28.31 -19.68
C PRO A 52 -6.74 -28.36 -18.19
N SER A 53 -5.78 -28.60 -17.29
CA SER A 53 -6.04 -28.61 -15.85
C SER A 53 -6.31 -27.21 -15.30
N LYS A 54 -5.65 -26.19 -15.87
CA LYS A 54 -5.80 -24.79 -15.50
C LYS A 54 -6.96 -24.09 -16.20
N LEU A 55 -7.38 -24.62 -17.34
CA LEU A 55 -8.54 -24.14 -18.10
C LEU A 55 -9.81 -24.03 -17.23
N ILE A 56 -10.01 -25.02 -16.34
CA ILE A 56 -11.17 -25.11 -15.44
C ILE A 56 -11.03 -24.19 -14.22
N GLU A 57 -9.79 -23.96 -13.74
CA GLU A 57 -9.54 -23.06 -12.59
C GLU A 57 -9.91 -21.59 -12.91
N GLY A 58 -9.84 -21.19 -14.19
CA GLY A 58 -10.15 -19.84 -14.64
C GLY A 58 -9.00 -18.85 -14.47
N GLY A 59 -9.33 -17.56 -14.42
CA GLY A 59 -8.34 -16.47 -14.26
C GLY A 59 -8.56 -15.71 -12.95
N TYR A 60 -7.89 -14.56 -12.80
CA TYR A 60 -8.03 -13.69 -11.62
C TYR A 60 -9.46 -13.17 -11.42
N SER A 61 -10.27 -13.13 -12.47
CA SER A 61 -11.70 -12.78 -12.43
C SER A 61 -12.63 -13.98 -12.15
N GLY A 62 -12.08 -15.10 -11.68
CA GLY A 62 -12.78 -16.36 -11.44
C GLY A 62 -12.90 -17.25 -12.68
N ALA A 63 -13.81 -18.23 -12.61
CA ALA A 63 -14.08 -19.17 -13.69
C ALA A 63 -14.48 -18.45 -14.99
N VAL A 64 -13.92 -18.91 -16.11
CA VAL A 64 -14.26 -18.40 -17.44
C VAL A 64 -15.17 -19.34 -18.22
N ILE A 65 -15.27 -20.59 -17.78
CA ILE A 65 -16.11 -21.64 -18.32
C ILE A 65 -17.06 -22.10 -17.22
N THR A 66 -18.34 -22.09 -17.51
CA THR A 66 -19.40 -22.70 -16.71
C THR A 66 -19.78 -23.99 -17.41
N ALA A 67 -19.28 -25.14 -16.92
CA ALA A 67 -19.49 -26.43 -17.56
C ALA A 67 -20.98 -26.74 -17.70
N GLY A 68 -21.43 -27.07 -18.92
CA GLY A 68 -22.83 -27.33 -19.26
C GLY A 68 -23.65 -26.09 -19.61
N ASP A 69 -23.07 -24.88 -19.55
CA ASP A 69 -23.76 -23.64 -19.90
C ASP A 69 -22.81 -22.66 -20.63
N SER A 70 -22.80 -22.76 -21.96
CA SER A 70 -22.04 -21.86 -22.83
C SER A 70 -22.59 -20.43 -22.80
N GLY A 71 -23.87 -20.24 -22.48
CA GLY A 71 -24.51 -18.92 -22.35
C GLY A 71 -24.04 -18.14 -21.12
N ALA A 72 -23.81 -18.84 -20.00
CA ALA A 72 -23.26 -18.26 -18.77
C ALA A 72 -21.72 -18.18 -18.74
N SER A 73 -21.03 -18.66 -19.78
CA SER A 73 -19.57 -18.74 -19.82
C SER A 73 -18.93 -17.44 -20.33
N LYS A 74 -18.12 -16.78 -19.48
CA LYS A 74 -17.37 -15.56 -19.84
C LYS A 74 -16.48 -15.74 -21.07
N LEU A 75 -15.95 -16.94 -21.31
CA LEU A 75 -15.16 -17.24 -22.50
C LEU A 75 -15.97 -16.99 -23.78
N VAL A 76 -17.22 -17.48 -23.83
CA VAL A 76 -18.13 -17.32 -24.97
C VAL A 76 -18.54 -15.87 -25.14
N GLU A 77 -18.83 -15.17 -24.04
CA GLU A 77 -19.12 -13.74 -24.04
C GLU A 77 -17.98 -12.94 -24.67
N ARG A 78 -16.72 -13.28 -24.35
CA ARG A 78 -15.53 -12.57 -24.85
C ARG A 78 -15.26 -12.83 -26.33
N ILE A 79 -15.38 -14.07 -26.80
CA ILE A 79 -15.10 -14.41 -28.21
C ILE A 79 -16.22 -13.99 -29.17
N THR A 80 -17.43 -13.74 -28.67
CA THR A 80 -18.57 -13.26 -29.47
C THR A 80 -18.76 -11.74 -29.43
N SER A 81 -18.07 -11.03 -28.53
CA SER A 81 -18.22 -9.59 -28.41
C SER A 81 -17.58 -8.83 -29.58
N THR A 82 -18.16 -7.69 -29.91
CA THR A 82 -17.62 -6.71 -30.87
C THR A 82 -17.06 -5.46 -30.18
N LYS A 83 -17.14 -5.38 -28.85
CA LYS A 83 -16.68 -4.23 -28.08
C LYS A 83 -15.16 -4.21 -28.02
N LYS A 84 -14.55 -3.17 -28.62
CA LYS A 84 -13.09 -2.95 -28.56
C LYS A 84 -12.59 -2.94 -27.11
N GLY A 85 -11.48 -3.63 -26.85
CA GLY A 85 -10.90 -3.79 -25.52
C GLY A 85 -11.61 -4.80 -24.60
N PHE A 86 -12.74 -5.38 -25.04
CA PHE A 86 -13.44 -6.44 -24.33
C PHE A 86 -13.39 -7.76 -25.10
N MET A 87 -13.53 -7.70 -26.43
CA MET A 87 -13.49 -8.87 -27.31
C MET A 87 -12.14 -9.61 -27.27
N MET A 88 -12.19 -10.93 -27.50
CA MET A 88 -11.02 -11.79 -27.61
C MET A 88 -11.00 -12.53 -28.97
N PRO A 89 -9.83 -12.64 -29.63
CA PRO A 89 -8.54 -12.09 -29.24
C PRO A 89 -8.48 -10.55 -29.40
N PRO A 90 -7.65 -9.84 -28.61
CA PRO A 90 -7.59 -8.38 -28.63
C PRO A 90 -6.81 -7.83 -29.84
N ALA A 91 -6.02 -8.68 -30.48
CA ALA A 91 -5.30 -8.44 -31.73
C ALA A 91 -5.39 -9.69 -32.61
N GLY A 92 -5.44 -9.49 -33.93
CA GLY A 92 -5.62 -10.57 -34.91
C GLY A 92 -7.07 -10.74 -35.38
N ALA A 93 -7.30 -11.73 -36.24
CA ALA A 93 -8.63 -12.01 -36.77
C ALA A 93 -9.54 -12.61 -35.67
N PRO A 94 -10.81 -12.17 -35.57
CA PRO A 94 -11.83 -12.81 -34.74
C PRO A 94 -11.98 -14.30 -35.05
N LEU A 95 -12.57 -15.03 -34.10
CA LEU A 95 -12.95 -16.42 -34.34
C LEU A 95 -14.07 -16.46 -35.39
N THR A 96 -13.99 -17.44 -36.27
CA THR A 96 -15.06 -17.73 -37.23
C THR A 96 -16.30 -18.25 -36.51
N PRO A 97 -17.51 -18.13 -37.11
CA PRO A 97 -18.72 -18.70 -36.53
C PRO A 97 -18.61 -20.20 -36.21
N ALA A 98 -17.89 -20.96 -37.03
CA ALA A 98 -17.63 -22.38 -36.81
C ALA A 98 -16.73 -22.62 -35.58
N GLU A 99 -15.63 -21.88 -35.45
CA GLU A 99 -14.74 -21.96 -34.27
C GLU A 99 -15.49 -21.62 -32.97
N ILE A 100 -16.38 -20.61 -33.01
CA ILE A 100 -17.22 -20.23 -31.87
C ILE A 100 -18.19 -21.36 -31.53
N GLU A 101 -18.86 -21.94 -32.52
CA GLU A 101 -19.83 -23.02 -32.31
C GLU A 101 -19.17 -24.28 -31.73
N THR A 102 -17.96 -24.63 -32.20
CA THR A 102 -17.16 -25.70 -31.61
C THR A 102 -16.91 -25.48 -30.12
N ILE A 103 -16.55 -24.25 -29.72
CA ILE A 103 -16.32 -23.93 -28.31
C ILE A 103 -17.62 -23.99 -27.51
N ARG A 104 -18.74 -23.49 -28.04
CA ARG A 104 -20.05 -23.53 -27.35
C ARG A 104 -20.51 -24.95 -27.11
N SER A 105 -20.54 -25.75 -28.18
CA SER A 105 -20.93 -27.16 -28.13
C SER A 105 -20.05 -27.97 -27.16
N TRP A 106 -18.75 -27.68 -27.11
CA TRP A 106 -17.84 -28.32 -26.14
C TRP A 106 -18.15 -27.90 -24.69
N ILE A 107 -18.43 -26.62 -24.43
CA ILE A 107 -18.82 -26.15 -23.08
C ILE A 107 -20.16 -26.76 -22.64
N ASP A 108 -21.15 -26.77 -23.53
CA ASP A 108 -22.49 -27.33 -23.28
C ASP A 108 -22.43 -28.84 -23.02
N ALA A 109 -21.45 -29.52 -23.61
CA ALA A 109 -21.14 -30.93 -23.31
C ALA A 109 -20.42 -31.15 -21.96
N GLY A 110 -20.29 -30.11 -21.13
CA GLY A 110 -19.63 -30.18 -19.82
C GLY A 110 -18.14 -29.87 -19.85
N ALA A 111 -17.63 -29.28 -20.94
CA ALA A 111 -16.22 -28.92 -21.11
C ALA A 111 -15.22 -30.07 -20.77
N PRO A 112 -15.41 -31.29 -21.30
CA PRO A 112 -14.54 -32.41 -20.97
C PRO A 112 -13.11 -32.14 -21.45
N VAL A 113 -12.14 -32.32 -20.55
CA VAL A 113 -10.71 -32.22 -20.84
C VAL A 113 -10.01 -33.55 -20.55
N PRO A 114 -8.90 -33.89 -21.25
CA PRO A 114 -8.12 -35.07 -20.94
C PRO A 114 -7.63 -35.03 -19.49
N LYS A 115 -7.83 -36.12 -18.73
CA LYS A 115 -7.26 -36.27 -17.38
C LYS A 115 -5.75 -36.30 -17.49
N THR A 116 -5.13 -35.13 -17.35
CA THR A 116 -3.67 -35.00 -17.27
C THR A 116 -3.24 -34.93 -15.81
N ALA A 117 -2.08 -35.51 -15.51
CA ALA A 117 -1.51 -35.50 -14.18
C ALA A 117 -1.34 -34.06 -13.67
N PRO A 118 -1.44 -33.82 -12.34
CA PRO A 118 -1.28 -32.49 -11.77
C PRO A 118 0.07 -31.89 -12.21
N PRO A 119 0.09 -30.61 -12.62
CA PRO A 119 1.34 -29.98 -13.02
C PRO A 119 2.33 -30.00 -11.85
N ALA A 120 3.60 -30.19 -12.17
CA ALA A 120 4.70 -29.98 -11.25
C ALA A 120 4.59 -28.58 -10.63
N ALA A 121 4.96 -28.47 -9.35
CA ALA A 121 4.98 -27.23 -8.58
C ALA A 121 5.46 -26.05 -9.44
N ALA A 122 4.75 -24.91 -9.33
CA ALA A 122 4.98 -23.69 -10.09
C ALA A 122 6.48 -23.44 -10.30
N LYS A 123 6.95 -23.59 -11.55
CA LYS A 123 8.32 -23.21 -11.88
C LYS A 123 8.47 -21.73 -11.62
N THR A 124 9.54 -21.37 -10.92
CA THR A 124 9.95 -20.00 -10.68
C THR A 124 9.92 -19.25 -12.02
N VAL A 125 9.21 -18.12 -12.08
CA VAL A 125 9.21 -17.26 -13.26
C VAL A 125 10.60 -16.62 -13.32
N LEU A 126 11.53 -17.30 -13.99
CA LEU A 126 12.89 -16.80 -14.18
C LEU A 126 12.87 -15.80 -15.34
N SER A 127 13.23 -14.55 -15.05
CA SER A 127 13.49 -13.55 -16.08
C SER A 127 14.97 -13.60 -16.46
N ASP A 128 15.25 -13.53 -17.77
CA ASP A 128 16.62 -13.43 -18.29
C ASP A 128 17.22 -12.03 -18.10
N HIS A 129 16.41 -11.05 -17.70
CA HIS A 129 16.88 -9.70 -17.46
C HIS A 129 17.79 -9.64 -16.21
N TRP A 130 18.93 -8.96 -16.34
CA TRP A 130 20.01 -8.98 -15.34
C TRP A 130 19.55 -8.57 -13.93
N ALA A 131 18.58 -7.66 -13.82
CA ALA A 131 18.07 -7.14 -12.55
C ALA A 131 17.32 -8.19 -11.70
N PHE A 132 16.81 -9.27 -12.31
CA PHE A 132 16.10 -10.34 -11.60
C PHE A 132 16.97 -11.59 -11.39
N ARG A 133 18.24 -11.53 -11.79
CA ARG A 133 19.18 -12.63 -11.58
C ARG A 133 19.81 -12.51 -10.19
N PRO A 134 20.11 -13.64 -9.53
CA PRO A 134 20.81 -13.60 -8.24
C PRO A 134 22.12 -12.83 -8.33
N ILE A 135 22.34 -11.92 -7.37
CA ILE A 135 23.58 -11.15 -7.24
C ILE A 135 24.72 -12.11 -6.90
N ARG A 136 25.86 -11.92 -7.57
CA ARG A 136 27.11 -12.66 -7.31
C ARG A 136 28.18 -11.65 -6.91
N LYS A 137 29.07 -12.02 -5.98
CA LYS A 137 30.21 -11.19 -5.60
C LYS A 137 31.32 -11.36 -6.66
N PRO A 138 31.57 -10.36 -7.54
CA PRO A 138 32.62 -10.47 -8.55
C PRO A 138 34.01 -10.35 -7.89
N GLN A 139 35.01 -10.97 -8.52
CA GLN A 139 36.41 -10.71 -8.19
C GLN A 139 36.82 -9.36 -8.81
N PRO A 140 37.40 -8.42 -8.04
CA PRO A 140 37.89 -7.16 -8.58
C PRO A 140 38.96 -7.38 -9.67
N PRO A 141 39.01 -6.55 -10.72
CA PRO A 141 40.09 -6.59 -11.70
C PRO A 141 41.46 -6.39 -11.05
N ALA A 142 42.52 -6.84 -11.72
CA ALA A 142 43.89 -6.60 -11.29
C ALA A 142 44.13 -5.09 -11.11
N ALA A 143 44.94 -4.73 -10.11
CA ALA A 143 45.33 -3.33 -9.90
C ALA A 143 46.01 -2.81 -11.18
N GLY A 144 45.46 -1.74 -11.77
CA GLY A 144 46.09 -1.05 -12.90
C GLY A 144 47.36 -0.30 -12.47
N PRO A 145 47.86 0.66 -13.27
CA PRO A 145 49.09 1.38 -12.97
C PRO A 145 49.15 1.88 -11.52
N ALA A 146 50.29 1.65 -10.86
CA ALA A 146 50.45 1.83 -9.42
C ALA A 146 50.09 3.26 -8.96
N GLY A 147 49.08 3.38 -8.10
CA GLY A 147 48.82 4.58 -7.31
C GLY A 147 47.47 5.28 -7.52
N TRP A 148 46.73 5.02 -8.61
CA TRP A 148 45.41 5.66 -8.81
C TRP A 148 44.28 4.94 -8.07
N ALA A 149 44.21 3.62 -8.19
CA ALA A 149 43.14 2.84 -7.55
C ALA A 149 43.42 2.67 -6.05
N ARG A 150 42.58 3.28 -5.20
CA ARG A 150 42.68 3.26 -3.73
C ARG A 150 41.84 2.14 -3.11
N ASN A 151 40.74 1.75 -3.75
CA ASN A 151 39.86 0.67 -3.30
C ASN A 151 39.44 -0.27 -4.46
N GLU A 152 38.59 -1.26 -4.17
CA GLU A 152 38.11 -2.23 -5.16
C GLU A 152 37.22 -1.61 -6.24
N ILE A 153 36.43 -0.58 -5.91
CA ILE A 153 35.56 0.15 -6.85
C ILE A 153 36.41 0.85 -7.91
N ASP A 154 37.51 1.49 -7.49
CA ASP A 154 38.41 2.17 -8.41
C ASP A 154 39.02 1.21 -9.44
N ARG A 155 39.26 -0.06 -9.08
CA ARG A 155 39.78 -1.07 -10.02
C ARG A 155 38.78 -1.39 -11.12
N PHE A 156 37.49 -1.45 -10.81
CA PHE A 156 36.43 -1.62 -11.81
C PHE A 156 36.33 -0.42 -12.74
N ILE A 157 36.36 0.79 -12.18
CA ILE A 157 36.33 2.04 -12.97
C ILE A 157 37.55 2.10 -13.90
N LEU A 158 38.74 1.84 -13.37
CA LEU A 158 39.99 1.87 -14.14
C LEU A 158 40.03 0.83 -15.25
N ALA A 159 39.53 -0.39 -15.00
CA ALA A 159 39.42 -1.41 -16.04
C ALA A 159 38.52 -0.96 -17.20
N ARG A 160 37.38 -0.31 -16.89
CA ARG A 160 36.48 0.24 -17.91
C ARG A 160 37.12 1.42 -18.66
N LEU A 161 37.78 2.33 -17.96
CA LEU A 161 38.48 3.47 -18.57
C LEU A 161 39.60 3.00 -19.51
N ALA A 162 40.38 1.98 -19.11
CA ALA A 162 41.44 1.40 -19.93
C ALA A 162 40.90 0.77 -21.22
N GLN A 163 39.77 0.06 -21.15
CA GLN A 163 39.09 -0.50 -22.32
C GLN A 163 38.65 0.59 -23.30
N GLU A 164 38.12 1.69 -22.77
CA GLU A 164 37.64 2.84 -23.56
C GLU A 164 38.78 3.81 -23.95
N LYS A 165 40.03 3.54 -23.53
CA LYS A 165 41.21 4.38 -23.77
C LYS A 165 41.08 5.81 -23.22
N ILE A 166 40.39 5.96 -22.10
CA ILE A 166 40.20 7.22 -21.39
C ILE A 166 41.11 7.23 -20.16
N LEU A 167 41.84 8.33 -19.94
CA LEU A 167 42.63 8.51 -18.72
C LEU A 167 41.74 9.07 -17.58
N PRO A 168 42.00 8.70 -16.31
CA PRO A 168 41.32 9.32 -15.20
C PRO A 168 41.51 10.84 -15.17
N SER A 169 40.46 11.57 -14.79
CA SER A 169 40.53 13.02 -14.59
C SER A 169 41.51 13.37 -13.44
N PRO A 170 42.22 14.50 -13.53
CA PRO A 170 43.04 14.98 -12.42
C PRO A 170 42.15 15.33 -11.22
N GLU A 171 42.73 15.24 -10.02
CA GLU A 171 42.05 15.65 -8.79
C GLU A 171 41.73 17.14 -8.81
N ALA A 172 40.54 17.50 -8.31
CA ALA A 172 40.12 18.90 -8.27
C ALA A 172 40.94 19.70 -7.25
N ALA A 173 41.11 21.01 -7.48
CA ALA A 173 41.77 21.89 -6.53
C ALA A 173 41.10 21.83 -5.14
N ARG A 174 41.89 21.89 -4.05
CA ARG A 174 41.39 21.78 -2.66
C ARG A 174 40.19 22.67 -2.36
N ARG A 175 40.20 23.92 -2.83
CA ARG A 175 39.08 24.87 -2.66
C ARG A 175 37.78 24.36 -3.31
N THR A 176 37.88 23.69 -4.45
CA THR A 176 36.74 23.06 -5.13
C THR A 176 36.28 21.82 -4.38
N LEU A 177 37.21 21.00 -3.87
CA LEU A 177 36.89 19.80 -3.11
C LEU A 177 36.06 20.12 -1.87
N ILE A 178 36.51 21.05 -1.01
CA ILE A 178 35.76 21.43 0.19
C ILE A 178 34.36 21.96 -0.14
N ARG A 179 34.23 22.80 -1.18
CA ARG A 179 32.91 23.30 -1.60
C ARG A 179 31.98 22.17 -2.03
N ARG A 180 32.47 21.24 -2.85
CA ARG A 180 31.66 20.12 -3.36
C ARG A 180 31.22 19.19 -2.24
N VAL A 181 32.15 18.76 -1.40
CA VAL A 181 31.87 17.80 -0.34
C VAL A 181 30.96 18.38 0.75
N SER A 182 31.10 19.66 1.10
CA SER A 182 30.17 20.32 2.02
C SER A 182 28.75 20.39 1.45
N LEU A 183 28.59 20.80 0.18
CA LEU A 183 27.27 20.86 -0.45
C LEU A 183 26.64 19.47 -0.61
N ASP A 184 27.44 18.45 -0.93
CA ASP A 184 26.92 17.08 -1.09
C ASP A 184 26.49 16.48 0.25
N LEU A 185 27.34 16.57 1.28
CA LEU A 185 27.07 15.95 2.57
C LEU A 185 26.08 16.74 3.43
N THR A 186 26.13 18.07 3.42
CA THR A 186 25.33 18.91 4.33
C THR A 186 24.31 19.79 3.62
N GLY A 187 24.35 19.89 2.29
CA GLY A 187 23.50 20.83 1.54
C GLY A 187 23.93 22.29 1.67
N LEU A 188 24.96 22.60 2.48
CA LEU A 188 25.38 23.95 2.81
C LEU A 188 26.79 24.26 2.27
N PRO A 189 27.06 25.51 1.85
CA PRO A 189 28.41 25.92 1.50
C PRO A 189 29.29 25.96 2.77
N PRO A 190 30.60 25.67 2.66
CA PRO A 190 31.51 25.74 3.81
C PRO A 190 31.71 27.19 4.25
N ALA A 191 31.83 27.42 5.56
CA ALA A 191 32.19 28.72 6.11
C ALA A 191 33.58 29.17 5.64
N PRO A 192 33.83 30.48 5.40
CA PRO A 192 35.13 30.99 4.96
C PRO A 192 36.32 30.53 5.81
N GLU A 193 36.14 30.50 7.14
CA GLU A 193 37.13 30.06 8.11
C GLU A 193 37.48 28.58 7.93
N ARG A 194 36.48 27.73 7.65
CA ARG A 194 36.70 26.31 7.40
C ARG A 194 37.46 26.08 6.09
N ILE A 195 37.18 26.87 5.06
CA ILE A 195 37.96 26.84 3.81
C ILE A 195 39.43 27.15 4.11
N ARG A 196 39.72 28.22 4.85
CA ARG A 196 41.10 28.59 5.20
C ARG A 196 41.81 27.45 5.95
N LEU A 197 41.18 26.93 7.01
CA LEU A 197 41.74 25.82 7.80
C LEU A 197 42.02 24.58 6.95
N PHE A 198 41.10 24.20 6.05
CA PHE A 198 41.32 23.08 5.15
C PHE A 198 42.43 23.33 4.12
N LEU A 199 42.58 24.56 3.61
CA LEU A 199 43.65 24.88 2.67
C LEU A 199 45.03 24.86 3.35
N GLU A 200 45.10 25.22 4.62
CA GLU A 200 46.33 25.24 5.43
C GLU A 200 46.71 23.84 5.97
N ASP A 201 45.75 22.91 6.07
CA ASP A 201 45.98 21.55 6.59
C ASP A 201 46.81 20.67 5.62
N GLN A 202 48.10 20.50 5.94
CA GLN A 202 49.06 19.71 5.15
C GLN A 202 49.09 18.23 5.49
N ARG A 203 48.22 17.75 6.39
CA ARG A 203 48.19 16.32 6.72
C ARG A 203 47.74 15.49 5.52
N PRO A 204 48.30 14.27 5.36
CA PRO A 204 47.96 13.40 4.23
C PRO A 204 46.49 12.94 4.23
N ASP A 205 45.81 12.98 5.38
CA ASP A 205 44.41 12.60 5.60
C ASP A 205 43.46 13.82 5.79
N ALA A 206 43.91 15.02 5.44
CA ALA A 206 43.14 16.26 5.69
C ALA A 206 41.74 16.24 5.05
N TYR A 207 41.58 15.58 3.90
CA TYR A 207 40.29 15.48 3.20
C TYR A 207 39.35 14.50 3.90
N GLU A 208 39.85 13.34 4.28
CA GLU A 208 39.11 12.31 5.00
C GLU A 208 38.61 12.85 6.36
N ARG A 209 39.46 13.58 7.08
CA ARG A 209 39.06 14.23 8.34
C ARG A 209 37.98 15.29 8.16
N LEU A 210 38.01 16.03 7.04
CA LEU A 210 36.94 16.97 6.69
C LEU A 210 35.64 16.23 6.39
N VAL A 211 35.71 15.09 5.69
CA VAL A 211 34.55 14.23 5.42
C VAL A 211 33.94 13.73 6.73
N ASP A 212 34.76 13.20 7.65
CA ASP A 212 34.29 12.70 8.95
C ASP A 212 33.59 13.79 9.77
N GLU A 213 34.13 15.01 9.78
CA GLU A 213 33.50 16.16 10.44
C GLU A 213 32.14 16.52 9.82
N LEU A 214 32.04 16.50 8.49
CA LEU A 214 30.80 16.79 7.79
C LEU A 214 29.76 15.70 7.99
N LEU A 215 30.15 14.43 8.02
CA LEU A 215 29.27 13.29 8.33
C LEU A 215 28.76 13.35 9.78
N ALA A 216 29.58 13.85 10.71
CA ALA A 216 29.19 14.05 12.11
C ALA A 216 28.31 15.29 12.35
N SER A 217 28.12 16.14 11.33
CA SER A 217 27.27 17.33 11.43
C SER A 217 25.79 16.93 11.46
N PRO A 218 24.94 17.57 12.29
CA PRO A 218 23.49 17.31 12.25
C PRO A 218 22.86 17.61 10.88
N HIS A 219 23.47 18.51 10.10
CA HIS A 219 23.04 18.85 8.74
C HIS A 219 23.23 17.70 7.74
N TYR A 220 24.06 16.70 8.05
CA TYR A 220 24.19 15.51 7.23
C TYR A 220 22.87 14.74 7.15
N GLY A 221 22.29 14.42 8.31
CA GLY A 221 21.01 13.74 8.39
C GLY A 221 19.88 14.56 7.78
N GLU A 222 19.88 15.88 7.98
CA GLU A 222 18.89 16.77 7.34
C GLU A 222 18.98 16.68 5.80
N GLN A 223 20.18 16.80 5.24
CA GLN A 223 20.40 16.74 3.80
C GLN A 223 20.07 15.37 3.20
N ARG A 224 20.47 14.28 3.85
CA ARG A 224 20.16 12.91 3.40
C ARG A 224 18.68 12.58 3.52
N ALA A 225 18.04 13.03 4.60
CA ALA A 225 16.62 12.78 4.83
C ALA A 225 15.75 13.40 3.74
N ARG A 226 16.08 14.57 3.17
CA ARG A 226 15.22 15.22 2.16
C ARG A 226 14.83 14.28 1.02
N ALA A 227 15.80 13.58 0.43
CA ALA A 227 15.52 12.64 -0.67
C ALA A 227 14.66 11.45 -0.20
N TRP A 228 14.85 10.98 1.04
CA TRP A 228 14.01 9.94 1.62
C TRP A 228 12.59 10.42 1.88
N LEU A 229 12.41 11.64 2.38
CA LEU A 229 11.11 12.26 2.63
C LEU A 229 10.32 12.41 1.33
N ASP A 230 10.97 12.79 0.23
CA ASP A 230 10.34 12.87 -1.10
C ASP A 230 9.86 11.49 -1.57
N LEU A 231 10.71 10.46 -1.45
CA LEU A 231 10.37 9.08 -1.80
C LEU A 231 9.23 8.51 -0.94
N ALA A 232 9.21 8.87 0.34
CA ALA A 232 8.17 8.51 1.28
C ALA A 232 6.90 9.37 1.17
N ARG A 233 6.89 10.38 0.30
CA ARG A 233 5.77 11.31 0.06
C ARG A 233 5.35 12.08 1.31
N TYR A 234 6.34 12.51 2.09
CA TYR A 234 6.11 13.30 3.29
C TYR A 234 5.41 14.62 2.95
N ALA A 235 4.39 14.95 3.75
CA ALA A 235 3.73 16.25 3.75
C ALA A 235 3.29 16.60 5.17
N ASP A 236 3.28 17.89 5.49
CA ASP A 236 2.74 18.42 6.74
C ASP A 236 1.20 18.54 6.73
N SER A 237 0.53 18.02 5.69
CA SER A 237 -0.91 18.04 5.51
C SER A 237 -1.45 16.77 4.84
N ASP A 238 -2.77 16.56 4.92
CA ASP A 238 -3.47 15.36 4.44
C ASP A 238 -3.61 15.27 2.91
N GLY A 239 -3.49 16.40 2.22
CA GLY A 239 -3.79 16.57 0.80
C GLY A 239 -5.29 16.67 0.51
N TYR A 240 -5.65 16.45 -0.76
CA TYR A 240 -7.01 16.66 -1.29
C TYR A 240 -7.51 18.11 -1.08
N GLU A 241 -8.82 18.34 -1.11
CA GLU A 241 -9.44 19.68 -1.07
C GLU A 241 -9.41 20.28 0.34
N LYS A 242 -9.70 19.47 1.35
CA LYS A 242 -9.77 19.94 2.74
C LYS A 242 -8.41 20.14 3.39
N ASP A 243 -7.40 19.43 2.88
CA ASP A 243 -5.97 19.56 3.16
C ASP A 243 -5.63 19.94 4.62
N LEU A 244 -6.12 19.12 5.57
CA LEU A 244 -5.91 19.38 6.99
C LEU A 244 -4.44 19.21 7.36
N GLY A 245 -3.93 20.08 8.22
CA GLY A 245 -2.58 19.95 8.74
C GLY A 245 -2.39 18.67 9.56
N ARG A 246 -1.21 18.06 9.46
CA ARG A 246 -0.76 16.89 10.22
C ARG A 246 0.13 17.35 11.37
N PRO A 247 -0.43 17.71 12.54
CA PRO A 247 0.31 18.42 13.60
C PRO A 247 1.52 17.67 14.15
N TYR A 248 1.58 16.35 13.95
CA TYR A 248 2.61 15.47 14.49
C TYR A 248 3.40 14.71 13.43
N ALA A 249 3.20 14.96 12.12
CA ALA A 249 3.94 14.29 11.05
C ALA A 249 5.46 14.49 11.19
N TRP A 250 5.88 15.63 11.71
CA TRP A 250 7.26 15.98 11.97
C TRP A 250 8.00 14.97 12.88
N ARG A 251 7.30 14.19 13.73
CA ARG A 251 7.96 13.17 14.56
C ARG A 251 8.59 12.08 13.71
N TRP A 252 7.90 11.62 12.68
CA TRP A 252 8.45 10.66 11.73
C TRP A 252 9.58 11.28 10.89
N ARG A 253 9.43 12.54 10.44
CA ARG A 253 10.50 13.28 9.75
C ARG A 253 11.79 13.33 10.58
N ASN A 254 11.68 13.68 11.86
CA ASN A 254 12.82 13.75 12.75
C ASN A 254 13.42 12.36 12.98
N TYR A 255 12.60 11.31 13.13
CA TYR A 255 13.09 9.92 13.19
C TYR A 255 13.96 9.55 11.97
N VAL A 256 13.60 9.99 10.76
CA VAL A 256 14.41 9.75 9.55
C VAL A 256 15.74 10.51 9.62
N ILE A 257 15.71 11.81 9.97
CA ILE A 257 16.91 12.64 10.14
C ILE A 257 17.87 12.01 11.17
N ASP A 258 17.34 11.62 12.31
CA ASP A 258 18.09 11.00 13.40
C ASP A 258 18.65 9.64 12.99
N SER A 259 17.92 8.85 12.19
CA SER A 259 18.40 7.57 11.68
C SER A 259 19.63 7.73 10.78
N PHE A 260 19.68 8.77 9.94
CA PHE A 260 20.88 9.07 9.14
C PHE A 260 22.04 9.59 9.99
N ASN A 261 21.78 10.48 10.95
CA ASN A 261 22.81 11.02 11.83
C ASN A 261 23.44 9.98 12.77
N GLN A 262 22.68 8.93 13.11
CA GLN A 262 23.15 7.82 13.95
C GLN A 262 23.79 6.68 13.14
N ASP A 263 23.91 6.83 11.82
CA ASP A 263 24.37 5.77 10.91
C ASP A 263 23.61 4.45 11.12
N LYS A 264 22.28 4.55 11.23
CA LYS A 264 21.43 3.39 11.52
C LYS A 264 21.57 2.36 10.38
N PRO A 265 21.86 1.08 10.70
CA PRO A 265 21.91 0.03 9.69
C PRO A 265 20.64 -0.02 8.84
N PHE A 266 20.80 -0.13 7.52
CA PHE A 266 19.68 -0.08 6.58
C PHE A 266 18.65 -1.20 6.81
N ASP A 267 19.09 -2.37 7.28
CA ASP A 267 18.21 -3.48 7.65
C ASP A 267 17.32 -3.13 8.85
N GLN A 268 17.87 -2.50 9.87
CA GLN A 268 17.12 -2.00 11.01
C GLN A 268 16.17 -0.86 10.59
N PHE A 269 16.65 0.11 9.82
CA PHE A 269 15.84 1.23 9.31
C PHE A 269 14.63 0.74 8.50
N THR A 270 14.81 -0.30 7.69
CA THR A 270 13.73 -0.96 6.94
C THR A 270 12.77 -1.68 7.87
N ARG A 271 13.26 -2.51 8.80
CA ARG A 271 12.40 -3.24 9.76
C ARG A 271 11.53 -2.31 10.59
N GLU A 272 12.10 -1.22 11.08
CA GLU A 272 11.37 -0.23 11.90
C GLU A 272 10.31 0.51 11.08
N GLN A 273 10.59 0.94 9.85
CA GLN A 273 9.59 1.65 9.04
C GLN A 273 8.46 0.76 8.51
N ILE A 274 8.78 -0.49 8.15
CA ILE A 274 7.76 -1.39 7.60
C ILE A 274 6.90 -2.00 8.70
N ALA A 275 7.50 -2.36 9.84
CA ALA A 275 6.89 -3.22 10.85
C ALA A 275 7.35 -2.90 12.30
N GLY A 276 7.73 -1.67 12.60
CA GLY A 276 8.21 -1.29 13.94
C GLY A 276 7.21 -1.55 15.07
N ASP A 277 5.91 -1.54 14.77
CA ASP A 277 4.85 -1.92 15.70
C ASP A 277 4.77 -3.43 15.98
N LEU A 278 5.36 -4.26 15.11
CA LEU A 278 5.40 -5.72 15.26
C LEU A 278 6.70 -6.23 15.89
N LEU A 279 7.66 -5.35 16.20
CA LEU A 279 8.90 -5.75 16.85
C LEU A 279 8.67 -6.18 18.31
N PRO A 280 9.39 -7.20 18.79
CA PRO A 280 9.35 -7.58 20.20
C PRO A 280 9.90 -6.43 21.06
N GLU A 281 9.28 -6.20 22.22
CA GLU A 281 9.69 -5.13 23.17
C GLU A 281 9.85 -3.75 22.50
N ARG A 282 8.95 -3.45 21.57
CA ARG A 282 8.99 -2.23 20.74
C ARG A 282 9.12 -0.95 21.56
N LYS A 283 10.03 -0.08 21.13
CA LYS A 283 10.25 1.27 21.67
C LYS A 283 9.35 2.27 20.97
N THR A 284 9.10 3.41 21.62
CA THR A 284 8.32 4.53 21.04
C THR A 284 8.82 4.93 19.65
N GLU A 285 10.14 5.10 19.46
CA GLU A 285 10.70 5.49 18.15
C GLU A 285 10.46 4.45 17.05
N GLN A 286 10.30 3.16 17.41
CA GLN A 286 9.97 2.11 16.45
C GLN A 286 8.49 2.18 16.05
N LEU A 287 7.60 2.63 16.95
CA LEU A 287 6.23 2.97 16.58
C LEU A 287 6.20 4.18 15.66
N VAL A 288 6.93 5.24 16.00
CA VAL A 288 7.07 6.46 15.19
C VAL A 288 7.56 6.12 13.79
N ALA A 289 8.52 5.19 13.65
CA ALA A 289 9.08 4.76 12.37
C ALA A 289 8.01 4.26 11.38
N THR A 290 6.96 3.60 11.86
CA THR A 290 5.84 3.14 11.02
C THR A 290 5.01 4.28 10.42
N GLY A 291 5.24 5.53 10.85
CA GLY A 291 4.74 6.75 10.23
C GLY A 291 5.07 6.87 8.74
N PHE A 292 6.04 6.11 8.22
CA PHE A 292 6.26 5.94 6.78
C PHE A 292 4.95 5.58 6.05
N HIS A 293 4.16 4.67 6.61
CA HIS A 293 2.88 4.24 6.04
C HIS A 293 1.74 5.24 6.30
N ARG A 294 1.95 6.26 7.13
CA ARG A 294 1.00 7.35 7.41
C ARG A 294 1.21 8.56 6.47
N ASN A 295 2.19 8.51 5.58
CA ASN A 295 2.39 9.54 4.56
C ASN A 295 1.43 9.40 3.34
N ALA A 296 0.67 8.31 3.24
CA ALA A 296 -0.39 8.18 2.23
C ALA A 296 -1.40 9.35 2.38
N LEU A 297 -1.96 9.82 1.26
CA LEU A 297 -2.97 10.88 1.30
C LEU A 297 -4.20 10.41 2.07
N THR A 298 -4.83 11.32 2.81
CA THR A 298 -6.02 11.03 3.61
C THR A 298 -7.14 11.96 3.19
N ASN A 299 -8.17 11.41 2.56
CA ASN A 299 -9.34 12.18 2.17
C ASN A 299 -10.20 12.46 3.43
N ARG A 300 -10.39 13.74 3.76
CA ARG A 300 -11.10 14.26 4.95
C ARG A 300 -12.43 14.93 4.59
N GLU A 301 -12.81 14.85 3.32
CA GLU A 301 -13.99 15.47 2.73
C GLU A 301 -15.27 14.74 3.14
N GLY A 302 -16.33 15.51 3.44
CA GLY A 302 -17.65 14.94 3.73
C GLY A 302 -18.22 14.23 2.51
N GLY A 303 -18.74 13.01 2.69
CA GLY A 303 -19.33 12.22 1.60
C GLY A 303 -18.39 11.23 0.92
N THR A 304 -17.12 11.18 1.29
CA THR A 304 -16.17 10.17 0.81
C THR A 304 -16.56 8.76 1.24
N ASP A 305 -16.46 7.77 0.34
CA ASP A 305 -16.65 6.36 0.67
C ASP A 305 -15.43 5.85 1.48
N PRO A 306 -15.60 5.44 2.76
CA PRO A 306 -14.49 4.95 3.57
C PRO A 306 -13.79 3.72 2.98
N LYS A 307 -14.50 2.88 2.20
CA LYS A 307 -13.92 1.71 1.55
C LYS A 307 -13.03 2.10 0.37
N GLU A 308 -13.46 3.09 -0.40
CA GLU A 308 -12.66 3.66 -1.50
C GLU A 308 -11.40 4.32 -0.93
N SER A 309 -11.54 5.22 0.04
CA SER A 309 -10.41 5.89 0.70
C SER A 309 -9.41 4.88 1.29
N ARG A 310 -9.89 3.84 1.98
CA ARG A 310 -9.01 2.76 2.47
C ARG A 310 -8.29 2.06 1.33
N PHE A 311 -8.97 1.73 0.24
CA PHE A 311 -8.36 1.08 -0.91
C PHE A 311 -7.28 1.95 -1.58
N GLU A 312 -7.55 3.25 -1.76
CA GLU A 312 -6.57 4.21 -2.31
C GLU A 312 -5.32 4.31 -1.44
N GLN A 313 -5.47 4.33 -0.11
CA GLN A 313 -4.33 4.33 0.79
C GLN A 313 -3.52 3.02 0.71
N LEU A 314 -4.18 1.86 0.56
CA LEU A 314 -3.52 0.57 0.38
C LEU A 314 -2.75 0.51 -0.95
N VAL A 315 -3.35 1.02 -2.02
CA VAL A 315 -2.70 1.21 -3.32
C VAL A 315 -1.47 2.12 -3.17
N ASN A 316 -1.61 3.24 -2.46
CA ASN A 316 -0.50 4.17 -2.21
C ASN A 316 0.66 3.47 -1.50
N ARG A 317 0.41 2.78 -0.38
CA ARG A 317 1.42 2.03 0.38
C ARG A 317 2.12 0.98 -0.47
N THR A 318 1.35 0.20 -1.21
CA THR A 318 1.87 -0.87 -2.10
C THR A 318 2.77 -0.30 -3.18
N ASN A 319 2.33 0.79 -3.83
CA ASN A 319 3.10 1.46 -4.87
C ASN A 319 4.37 2.10 -4.32
N THR A 320 4.29 2.76 -3.17
CA THR A 320 5.42 3.42 -2.54
C THR A 320 6.46 2.39 -2.12
N VAL A 321 6.07 1.29 -1.44
CA VAL A 321 7.03 0.25 -1.07
C VAL A 321 7.65 -0.44 -2.29
N GLY A 322 6.85 -0.76 -3.30
CA GLY A 322 7.34 -1.35 -4.55
C GLY A 322 8.33 -0.44 -5.30
N THR A 323 8.12 0.87 -5.25
CA THR A 323 9.02 1.84 -5.89
C THR A 323 10.28 2.07 -5.05
N VAL A 324 10.12 2.32 -3.75
CA VAL A 324 11.20 2.78 -2.87
C VAL A 324 12.17 1.67 -2.49
N TRP A 325 11.68 0.46 -2.17
CA TRP A 325 12.58 -0.65 -1.81
C TRP A 325 12.93 -1.55 -2.99
N LEU A 326 11.97 -1.86 -3.88
CA LEU A 326 12.23 -2.80 -4.97
C LEU A 326 12.81 -2.10 -6.21
N GLY A 327 12.65 -0.77 -6.34
CA GLY A 327 13.03 -0.05 -7.55
C GLY A 327 12.20 -0.45 -8.78
N LEU A 328 10.97 -0.96 -8.58
CA LEU A 328 10.11 -1.49 -9.63
C LEU A 328 8.88 -0.60 -9.84
N THR A 329 8.41 -0.51 -11.09
CA THR A 329 7.15 0.18 -11.45
C THR A 329 5.92 -0.66 -11.08
N TYR A 330 5.83 -1.05 -9.81
CA TYR A 330 4.88 -2.03 -9.30
C TYR A 330 3.42 -1.63 -9.54
N GLY A 331 3.11 -0.33 -9.56
CA GLY A 331 1.75 0.19 -9.70
C GLY A 331 1.05 -0.11 -11.02
N CYS A 332 1.78 -0.39 -12.12
CA CYS A 332 1.12 -0.82 -13.35
C CYS A 332 0.40 -2.17 -13.18
N ALA A 333 0.83 -2.98 -12.20
CA ALA A 333 0.22 -4.26 -11.90
C ALA A 333 -1.11 -4.16 -11.14
N GLN A 334 -1.55 -2.95 -10.75
CA GLN A 334 -2.80 -2.74 -10.02
C GLN A 334 -4.03 -3.21 -10.82
N CYS A 335 -4.08 -2.87 -12.10
CA CYS A 335 -5.26 -3.10 -12.94
C CYS A 335 -5.14 -4.33 -13.86
N HIS A 336 -3.93 -4.71 -14.23
CA HIS A 336 -3.64 -5.84 -15.12
C HIS A 336 -2.21 -6.33 -14.87
N ASP A 337 -1.79 -7.46 -15.44
CA ASP A 337 -0.38 -7.88 -15.33
C ASP A 337 0.56 -6.82 -15.89
N HIS A 338 1.69 -6.59 -15.24
CA HIS A 338 2.62 -5.54 -15.63
C HIS A 338 3.08 -5.73 -17.09
N LYS A 339 3.14 -4.63 -17.85
CA LYS A 339 3.33 -4.68 -19.31
C LYS A 339 4.69 -5.25 -19.74
N TYR A 340 5.74 -4.96 -18.97
CA TYR A 340 7.13 -5.30 -19.34
C TYR A 340 7.81 -6.20 -18.31
N ASP A 341 7.73 -5.82 -17.03
CA ASP A 341 8.25 -6.63 -15.94
C ASP A 341 7.39 -7.86 -15.62
N PRO A 342 8.00 -8.96 -15.14
CA PRO A 342 7.33 -10.21 -14.80
C PRO A 342 6.60 -10.12 -13.45
N ILE A 343 5.72 -9.12 -13.32
CA ILE A 343 4.93 -8.86 -12.12
C ILE A 343 3.47 -9.06 -12.50
N SER A 344 2.86 -10.10 -11.96
CA SER A 344 1.43 -10.34 -12.18
C SER A 344 0.57 -9.42 -11.32
N GLN A 345 -0.68 -9.20 -11.73
CA GLN A 345 -1.68 -8.53 -10.90
C GLN A 345 -1.87 -9.30 -9.58
N LYS A 346 -1.81 -10.63 -9.59
CA LYS A 346 -1.84 -11.42 -8.35
C LYS A 346 -0.70 -11.04 -7.41
N ASN A 347 0.54 -10.89 -7.90
CA ASN A 347 1.66 -10.44 -7.07
C ASN A 347 1.41 -9.04 -6.49
N TYR A 348 0.75 -8.16 -7.24
CA TYR A 348 0.36 -6.85 -6.75
C TYR A 348 -0.52 -6.94 -5.50
N TYR A 349 -1.62 -7.68 -5.58
CA TYR A 349 -2.54 -7.82 -4.45
C TYR A 349 -2.00 -8.69 -3.31
N GLN A 350 -1.06 -9.60 -3.58
CA GLN A 350 -0.32 -10.31 -2.53
C GLN A 350 0.59 -9.38 -1.72
N LEU A 351 1.23 -8.40 -2.37
CA LEU A 351 2.00 -7.38 -1.65
C LEU A 351 1.06 -6.44 -0.87
N LEU A 352 -0.04 -6.02 -1.50
CA LEU A 352 -1.07 -5.18 -0.86
C LEU A 352 -1.66 -5.82 0.39
N ALA A 353 -1.82 -7.15 0.39
CA ALA A 353 -2.38 -7.90 1.51
C ALA A 353 -1.58 -7.74 2.81
N PHE A 354 -0.26 -7.47 2.75
CA PHE A 354 0.53 -7.14 3.95
C PHE A 354 0.04 -5.86 4.64
N PHE A 355 -0.42 -4.86 3.87
CA PHE A 355 -0.87 -3.57 4.41
C PHE A 355 -2.36 -3.56 4.75
N ASN A 356 -3.16 -4.42 4.12
CA ASN A 356 -4.60 -4.52 4.40
C ASN A 356 -4.88 -5.04 5.82
N GLN A 357 -3.89 -5.68 6.43
CA GLN A 357 -3.90 -6.17 7.81
C GLN A 357 -3.47 -5.11 8.84
N ALA A 358 -3.31 -3.85 8.43
CA ALA A 358 -2.93 -2.76 9.30
C ALA A 358 -3.99 -1.64 9.32
N GLU A 359 -3.98 -0.88 10.41
CA GLU A 359 -4.79 0.30 10.63
C GLU A 359 -3.93 1.47 11.12
N GLU A 360 -4.45 2.67 10.92
CA GLU A 360 -3.81 3.91 11.32
C GLU A 360 -4.16 4.26 12.75
N VAL A 361 -3.15 4.59 13.56
CA VAL A 361 -3.32 5.03 14.95
C VAL A 361 -2.38 6.15 15.29
N ASP A 362 -2.80 7.05 16.18
CA ASP A 362 -1.89 8.02 16.76
C ASP A 362 -1.44 7.52 18.13
N VAL A 363 -0.13 7.50 18.35
CA VAL A 363 0.49 7.02 19.58
C VAL A 363 1.13 8.17 20.34
N ASP A 364 1.15 8.08 21.67
CA ASP A 364 1.92 9.03 22.47
C ASP A 364 3.41 8.80 22.24
N ALA A 365 4.11 9.85 21.79
CA ALA A 365 5.50 9.82 21.41
C ALA A 365 6.24 11.03 22.01
N PRO A 366 6.26 11.15 23.36
CA PRO A 366 6.71 12.35 24.03
C PRO A 366 8.19 12.62 23.80
N MET A 367 8.52 13.90 23.66
CA MET A 367 9.90 14.37 23.62
C MET A 367 10.53 14.33 25.03
N PRO A 368 11.87 14.28 25.13
CA PRO A 368 12.55 14.36 26.42
C PRO A 368 12.06 15.54 27.27
N GLY A 369 11.61 15.24 28.50
CA GLY A 369 11.12 16.24 29.46
C GLY A 369 9.59 16.45 29.47
N GLU A 370 8.86 16.06 28.43
CA GLU A 370 7.40 16.28 28.36
C GLU A 370 6.63 15.42 29.36
N HIS A 371 6.97 14.13 29.42
CA HIS A 371 6.20 13.14 30.20
C HIS A 371 6.09 13.51 31.68
N GLY A 372 7.19 13.95 32.30
CA GLY A 372 7.19 14.35 33.71
C GLY A 372 6.38 15.62 33.98
N ALA A 373 6.43 16.60 33.08
CA ALA A 373 5.63 17.82 33.19
C ALA A 373 4.14 17.53 33.04
N TRP A 374 3.79 16.69 32.07
CA TRP A 374 2.43 16.22 31.82
C TRP A 374 1.86 15.48 33.04
N LEU A 375 2.58 14.49 33.60
CA LEU A 375 2.13 13.73 34.77
C LEU A 375 1.80 14.62 35.98
N ARG A 376 2.58 15.68 36.21
CA ARG A 376 2.35 16.60 37.34
C ARG A 376 1.11 17.48 37.12
N ALA A 377 0.87 17.93 35.90
CA ALA A 377 -0.27 18.79 35.58
C ALA A 377 -1.59 18.02 35.44
N ARG A 378 -1.51 16.74 35.03
CA ARG A 378 -2.67 15.92 34.66
C ARG A 378 -3.76 15.82 35.72
N PRO A 379 -3.49 15.59 37.03
CA PRO A 379 -4.55 15.48 38.02
C PRO A 379 -5.39 16.76 38.16
N LYS A 380 -4.73 17.94 38.12
CA LYS A 380 -5.41 19.23 38.16
C LYS A 380 -6.27 19.42 36.92
N TYR A 381 -5.70 19.20 35.73
CA TYR A 381 -6.40 19.28 34.46
C TYR A 381 -7.64 18.39 34.43
N LEU A 382 -7.51 17.11 34.81
CA LEU A 382 -8.64 16.17 34.84
C LEU A 382 -9.74 16.64 35.79
N LYS A 383 -9.39 17.13 36.99
CA LYS A 383 -10.36 17.67 37.94
C LYS A 383 -11.15 18.85 37.36
N GLU A 384 -10.45 19.80 36.73
CA GLU A 384 -11.08 20.98 36.11
C GLU A 384 -11.93 20.59 34.89
N ARG A 385 -11.47 19.64 34.06
CA ARG A 385 -12.22 19.09 32.93
C ARG A 385 -13.48 18.37 33.38
N GLU A 386 -13.39 17.48 34.36
CA GLU A 386 -14.56 16.75 34.88
C GLU A 386 -15.57 17.71 35.53
N HIS A 387 -15.09 18.78 36.19
CA HIS A 387 -15.99 19.84 36.67
C HIS A 387 -16.74 20.52 35.53
N LEU A 388 -16.07 20.88 34.42
CA LEU A 388 -16.76 21.43 33.25
C LEU A 388 -17.74 20.43 32.63
N LYS A 389 -17.36 19.15 32.50
CA LYS A 389 -18.27 18.12 31.99
C LYS A 389 -19.54 18.01 32.83
N TRP A 390 -19.41 18.13 34.15
CA TRP A 390 -20.57 18.15 35.06
C TRP A 390 -21.41 19.42 34.92
N VAL A 391 -20.80 20.61 34.92
CA VAL A 391 -21.51 21.91 34.79
C VAL A 391 -22.33 21.99 33.51
N TYR A 392 -21.81 21.46 32.41
CA TYR A 392 -22.45 21.51 31.10
C TYR A 392 -23.22 20.22 30.74
N GLU A 393 -23.46 19.33 31.70
CA GLU A 393 -24.20 18.07 31.50
C GLU A 393 -23.69 17.22 30.32
N VAL A 394 -22.38 17.27 30.04
CA VAL A 394 -21.78 16.70 28.83
C VAL A 394 -22.05 15.21 28.70
N GLU A 395 -22.03 14.46 29.80
CA GLU A 395 -22.23 13.02 29.76
C GLU A 395 -23.62 12.64 29.21
N ALA A 396 -24.68 13.29 29.69
CA ALA A 396 -26.04 13.04 29.23
C ALA A 396 -26.20 13.44 27.75
N LEU A 397 -25.69 14.61 27.37
CA LEU A 397 -25.78 15.11 26.00
C LEU A 397 -24.98 14.24 25.02
N GLN A 398 -23.79 13.79 25.43
CA GLN A 398 -22.96 12.91 24.60
C GLN A 398 -23.61 11.54 24.44
N ASP A 399 -24.18 10.96 25.51
CA ASP A 399 -24.85 9.66 25.43
C ASP A 399 -26.06 9.72 24.47
N GLU A 400 -26.81 10.81 24.49
CA GLU A 400 -27.91 11.06 23.55
C GLU A 400 -27.41 11.26 22.10
N TRP A 401 -26.39 12.10 21.90
CA TRP A 401 -25.74 12.26 20.59
C TRP A 401 -25.24 10.94 20.02
N GLU A 402 -24.56 10.12 20.83
CA GLU A 402 -24.07 8.81 20.40
C GLU A 402 -25.22 7.89 19.99
N ASN A 403 -26.38 7.97 20.65
CA ASN A 403 -27.57 7.21 20.27
C ASN A 403 -28.13 7.65 18.92
N PHE A 404 -28.22 8.96 18.66
CA PHE A 404 -28.67 9.48 17.37
C PHE A 404 -27.72 9.08 16.24
N ILE A 405 -26.41 9.21 16.46
CA ILE A 405 -25.40 8.79 15.49
C ILE A 405 -25.50 7.28 15.20
N ARG A 406 -25.59 6.43 16.24
CA ARG A 406 -25.76 4.97 16.05
C ARG A 406 -27.04 4.66 15.27
N LYS A 407 -28.16 5.32 15.60
CA LYS A 407 -29.41 5.15 14.87
C LYS A 407 -29.26 5.54 13.39
N ALA A 408 -28.65 6.68 13.08
CA ALA A 408 -28.40 7.09 11.70
C ALA A 408 -27.45 6.13 10.96
N MET A 409 -26.45 5.58 11.64
CA MET A 409 -25.56 4.55 11.08
C MET A 409 -26.31 3.25 10.74
N ASP A 410 -27.25 2.83 11.60
CA ASP A 410 -27.98 1.56 11.45
C ASP A 410 -29.19 1.67 10.52
N THR A 411 -29.80 2.85 10.42
CA THR A 411 -30.97 3.12 9.58
C THR A 411 -30.80 4.40 8.74
N PRO A 412 -29.86 4.41 7.77
CA PRO A 412 -29.61 5.58 6.93
C PRO A 412 -30.85 5.96 6.09
N GLY A 413 -31.06 7.25 5.88
CA GLY A 413 -32.15 7.83 5.09
C GLY A 413 -33.41 8.18 5.87
N GLN A 414 -33.46 7.90 7.18
CA GLN A 414 -34.60 8.28 8.02
C GLN A 414 -34.51 9.72 8.55
N ASP A 415 -33.30 10.21 8.78
CA ASP A 415 -33.05 11.54 9.31
C ASP A 415 -31.84 12.14 8.60
N LEU A 416 -32.12 13.00 7.61
CA LEU A 416 -31.10 13.53 6.71
C LEU A 416 -30.08 14.42 7.43
N GLU A 417 -30.45 15.05 8.55
CA GLU A 417 -29.54 15.91 9.30
C GLU A 417 -28.51 15.06 10.07
N TRP A 418 -28.97 13.96 10.69
CA TRP A 418 -28.08 13.01 11.36
C TRP A 418 -27.30 12.13 10.38
N ASP A 419 -27.87 11.78 9.22
CA ASP A 419 -27.15 11.12 8.13
C ASP A 419 -25.98 11.97 7.65
N PHE A 420 -26.20 13.29 7.51
CA PHE A 420 -25.14 14.24 7.16
C PHE A 420 -24.08 14.34 8.27
N ALA A 421 -24.48 14.32 9.54
CA ALA A 421 -23.54 14.29 10.66
C ALA A 421 -22.64 13.04 10.63
N VAL A 422 -23.20 11.86 10.33
CA VAL A 422 -22.44 10.62 10.14
C VAL A 422 -21.50 10.73 8.94
N ALA A 423 -21.99 11.22 7.80
CA ALA A 423 -21.22 11.36 6.56
C ALA A 423 -20.02 12.31 6.70
N ASN A 424 -20.14 13.36 7.51
CA ASN A 424 -19.02 14.26 7.84
C ASN A 424 -18.06 13.69 8.88
N SER A 425 -18.57 12.91 9.83
CA SER A 425 -17.75 12.40 10.94
C SER A 425 -16.82 11.27 10.52
N ARG A 426 -17.29 10.36 9.68
CA ARG A 426 -16.51 9.21 9.17
C ARG A 426 -15.14 9.58 8.58
N PRO A 427 -15.02 10.53 7.64
CA PRO A 427 -13.72 10.91 7.08
C PRO A 427 -12.85 11.74 8.03
N MET A 428 -13.47 12.43 9.00
CA MET A 428 -12.75 13.32 9.92
C MET A 428 -12.30 12.65 11.23
N PHE A 429 -12.90 11.52 11.60
CA PHE A 429 -12.60 10.78 12.81
C PHE A 429 -12.12 9.37 12.46
N ASP A 430 -10.83 9.11 12.61
CA ASP A 430 -10.28 7.78 12.34
C ASP A 430 -10.90 6.73 13.27
N ARG A 431 -11.38 5.63 12.69
CA ARG A 431 -12.10 4.53 13.39
C ARG A 431 -13.45 4.95 14.00
N PHE A 432 -14.14 5.94 13.41
CA PHE A 432 -15.42 6.45 13.92
C PHE A 432 -16.46 5.37 14.25
N ASP A 433 -16.80 4.55 13.25
CA ASP A 433 -17.81 3.49 13.40
C ASP A 433 -17.41 2.46 14.46
N GLU A 434 -16.12 2.09 14.52
CA GLU A 434 -15.60 1.10 15.49
C GLU A 434 -15.65 1.63 16.92
N VAL A 435 -15.19 2.86 17.13
CA VAL A 435 -15.19 3.51 18.46
C VAL A 435 -16.62 3.64 18.99
N LEU A 436 -17.57 4.05 18.15
CA LEU A 436 -18.97 4.21 18.54
C LEU A 436 -19.69 2.89 18.82
N ARG A 437 -19.34 1.83 18.09
CA ARG A 437 -19.87 0.47 18.31
C ARG A 437 -19.24 -0.23 19.49
N THR A 438 -18.02 0.15 19.88
CA THR A 438 -17.38 -0.35 21.09
C THR A 438 -18.14 0.18 22.32
N PRO A 439 -18.59 -0.69 23.25
CA PRO A 439 -19.25 -0.25 24.47
C PRO A 439 -18.41 0.75 25.26
N LYS A 440 -19.01 1.82 25.79
CA LYS A 440 -18.33 2.94 26.48
C LYS A 440 -17.27 2.47 27.49
N GLN A 441 -17.58 1.43 28.27
CA GLN A 441 -16.72 0.86 29.32
C GLN A 441 -15.54 0.04 28.78
N LYS A 442 -15.59 -0.39 27.51
CA LYS A 442 -14.52 -1.14 26.83
C LYS A 442 -13.65 -0.26 25.95
N ARG A 443 -14.04 1.01 25.72
CA ARG A 443 -13.24 1.96 24.93
C ARG A 443 -11.96 2.31 25.67
N SER A 444 -10.86 2.42 24.93
CA SER A 444 -9.61 2.94 25.47
C SER A 444 -9.79 4.37 26.01
N GLU A 445 -8.96 4.78 26.96
CA GLU A 445 -8.97 6.16 27.49
C GLU A 445 -8.86 7.19 26.34
N ARG A 446 -8.04 6.88 25.34
CA ARG A 446 -7.83 7.72 24.17
C ARG A 446 -9.06 7.80 23.27
N ASP A 447 -9.74 6.68 23.02
CA ASP A 447 -10.96 6.69 22.21
C ASP A 447 -12.09 7.47 22.92
N GLN A 448 -12.19 7.36 24.25
CA GLN A 448 -13.12 8.17 25.03
C GLN A 448 -12.80 9.67 24.93
N GLU A 449 -11.52 10.03 25.04
CA GLU A 449 -11.07 11.42 24.92
C GLU A 449 -11.33 11.99 23.52
N ARG A 450 -10.93 11.27 22.46
CA ARG A 450 -11.19 11.68 21.06
C ARG A 450 -12.67 11.89 20.81
N LEU A 451 -13.52 10.97 21.28
CA LEU A 451 -14.97 11.04 21.08
C LEU A 451 -15.60 12.21 21.85
N PHE A 452 -15.13 12.47 23.08
CA PHE A 452 -15.50 13.66 23.84
C PHE A 452 -15.16 14.94 23.07
N TYR A 453 -13.92 15.08 22.58
CA TYR A 453 -13.50 16.25 21.80
C TYR A 453 -14.27 16.37 20.48
N TRP A 454 -14.60 15.25 19.85
CA TRP A 454 -15.42 15.24 18.64
C TRP A 454 -16.83 15.76 18.93
N PHE A 455 -17.49 15.19 19.93
CA PHE A 455 -18.84 15.58 20.34
C PHE A 455 -18.93 17.07 20.66
N ILE A 456 -18.03 17.60 21.50
CA ILE A 456 -18.10 19.02 21.87
C ILE A 456 -17.87 19.94 20.67
N ASN A 457 -17.10 19.54 19.65
CA ASN A 457 -16.86 20.33 18.46
C ASN A 457 -17.93 20.16 17.38
N SER A 458 -18.64 19.03 17.39
CA SER A 458 -19.64 18.66 16.39
C SER A 458 -20.84 17.97 17.06
N PRO A 459 -21.62 18.71 17.87
CA PRO A 459 -22.71 18.12 18.68
C PRO A 459 -23.94 17.71 17.86
N GLY A 460 -23.89 17.83 16.53
CA GLY A 460 -24.98 17.48 15.63
C GLY A 460 -25.92 18.66 15.31
N PRO A 461 -26.99 18.39 14.54
CA PRO A 461 -27.90 19.39 13.98
C PRO A 461 -28.98 19.88 14.96
N ILE A 462 -28.62 20.11 16.23
CA ILE A 462 -29.62 20.38 17.28
C ILE A 462 -30.05 21.85 17.25
N LYS A 463 -31.36 22.07 17.15
CA LYS A 463 -31.96 23.41 16.98
C LYS A 463 -32.18 24.10 18.32
N GLN A 464 -32.14 25.43 18.31
CA GLN A 464 -32.23 26.23 19.54
C GLN A 464 -33.57 26.06 20.29
N ASP A 465 -34.63 25.71 19.57
CA ASP A 465 -35.99 25.47 20.05
C ASP A 465 -36.22 24.03 20.55
N GLU A 466 -35.26 23.13 20.38
CA GLU A 466 -35.31 21.78 20.93
C GLU A 466 -34.97 21.76 22.42
N ARG A 467 -35.45 20.73 23.14
CA ARG A 467 -35.36 20.58 24.60
C ARG A 467 -33.98 20.89 25.17
N ASP A 468 -32.92 20.40 24.51
CA ASP A 468 -31.54 20.54 24.95
C ASP A 468 -30.72 21.51 24.06
N GLY A 469 -31.37 22.25 23.17
CA GLY A 469 -30.73 23.19 22.23
C GLY A 469 -29.91 24.28 22.92
N GLN A 470 -30.43 24.86 24.00
CA GLN A 470 -29.67 25.84 24.80
C GLN A 470 -28.44 25.24 25.48
N LYS A 471 -28.53 23.98 25.94
CA LYS A 471 -27.39 23.29 26.56
C LYS A 471 -26.29 23.00 25.55
N ILE A 472 -26.66 22.62 24.33
CA ILE A 472 -25.71 22.37 23.24
C ILE A 472 -25.06 23.67 22.74
N LEU A 473 -25.82 24.77 22.68
CA LEU A 473 -25.24 26.09 22.42
C LEU A 473 -24.24 26.49 23.52
N ALA A 474 -24.52 26.15 24.78
CA ALA A 474 -23.62 26.40 25.90
C ALA A 474 -22.29 25.61 25.80
N LEU A 475 -22.23 24.51 25.04
CA LEU A 475 -20.96 23.81 24.76
C LEU A 475 -19.94 24.71 24.07
N ARG A 476 -20.36 25.76 23.35
CA ARG A 476 -19.43 26.75 22.78
C ARG A 476 -18.64 27.48 23.87
N GLU A 477 -19.30 27.86 24.96
CA GLU A 477 -18.65 28.48 26.11
C GLU A 477 -17.76 27.47 26.84
N MET A 478 -18.24 26.24 27.03
CA MET A 478 -17.47 25.14 27.60
C MET A 478 -16.15 24.92 26.85
N ARG A 479 -16.18 24.90 25.50
CA ARG A 479 -14.97 24.80 24.66
C ARG A 479 -13.99 25.93 24.91
N GLN A 480 -14.48 27.17 25.05
CA GLN A 480 -13.60 28.32 25.35
C GLN A 480 -12.93 28.18 26.72
N ARG A 481 -13.68 27.76 27.75
CA ARG A 481 -13.15 27.52 29.10
C ARG A 481 -12.15 26.36 29.11
N LEU A 482 -12.46 25.26 28.40
CA LEU A 482 -11.56 24.12 28.28
C LEU A 482 -10.26 24.51 27.57
N ALA A 483 -10.33 25.29 26.48
CA ALA A 483 -9.16 25.80 25.79
C ALA A 483 -8.25 26.66 26.69
N MET A 484 -8.83 27.47 27.59
CA MET A 484 -8.05 28.26 28.56
C MET A 484 -7.30 27.37 29.56
N ILE A 485 -7.93 26.29 30.05
CA ILE A 485 -7.28 25.31 30.94
C ILE A 485 -6.15 24.60 30.18
N GLU A 486 -6.40 24.21 28.94
CA GLU A 486 -5.42 23.49 28.11
C GLU A 486 -4.22 24.35 27.71
N ALA A 487 -4.40 25.65 27.48
CA ALA A 487 -3.30 26.54 27.11
C ALA A 487 -2.18 26.57 28.16
N GLY A 488 -2.51 26.34 29.44
CA GLY A 488 -1.54 26.23 30.54
C GLY A 488 -1.14 24.80 30.91
N THR A 489 -1.65 23.78 30.21
CA THR A 489 -1.42 22.37 30.54
C THR A 489 -0.43 21.77 29.55
N PRO A 490 0.74 21.27 30.01
CA PRO A 490 1.66 20.54 29.14
C PRO A 490 0.95 19.40 28.41
N LYS A 491 1.13 19.28 27.10
CA LYS A 491 0.59 18.20 26.27
C LYS A 491 1.71 17.20 25.95
N LEU A 492 1.35 15.94 25.73
CA LEU A 492 2.30 14.95 25.21
C LEU A 492 2.38 15.12 23.70
N THR A 493 3.60 15.19 23.17
CA THR A 493 3.80 15.03 21.74
C THR A 493 3.36 13.63 21.31
N GLN A 494 2.74 13.55 20.13
CA GLN A 494 2.23 12.31 19.56
C GLN A 494 2.91 12.04 18.22
N ALA A 495 2.68 10.87 17.65
CA ALA A 495 3.11 10.54 16.31
C ALA A 495 2.07 9.68 15.57
N PRO A 496 1.84 9.94 14.28
CA PRO A 496 1.14 9.01 13.41
C PRO A 496 1.92 7.70 13.30
N ALA A 497 1.26 6.58 13.58
CA ALA A 497 1.82 5.23 13.51
C ALA A 497 0.83 4.24 12.87
N MET A 498 1.29 3.02 12.64
CA MET A 498 0.48 1.88 12.24
C MET A 498 0.28 0.91 13.41
N ARG A 499 -0.83 0.18 13.36
CA ARG A 499 -1.11 -0.97 14.23
C ARG A 499 -1.60 -2.13 13.40
N GLU A 500 -1.15 -3.33 13.72
CA GLU A 500 -1.68 -4.56 13.12
C GLU A 500 -3.09 -4.89 13.64
N ILE A 501 -3.97 -5.29 12.74
CA ILE A 501 -5.33 -5.73 13.04
C ILE A 501 -5.28 -7.22 13.43
N GLU A 502 -5.82 -7.56 14.61
CA GLU A 502 -5.82 -8.93 15.14
C GLU A 502 -6.67 -9.89 14.30
N GLU A 503 -7.82 -9.44 13.80
CA GLU A 503 -8.72 -10.26 12.98
C GLU A 503 -8.27 -10.28 11.51
N PRO A 504 -8.17 -11.47 10.86
CA PRO A 504 -7.77 -11.58 9.47
C PRO A 504 -8.66 -10.77 8.52
N VAL A 505 -8.04 -9.88 7.73
CA VAL A 505 -8.72 -9.09 6.70
C VAL A 505 -8.52 -9.77 5.36
N GLU A 506 -9.62 -10.17 4.71
CA GLU A 506 -9.53 -10.78 3.39
C GLU A 506 -9.09 -9.77 2.33
N THR A 507 -8.12 -10.18 1.52
CA THR A 507 -7.66 -9.40 0.35
C THR A 507 -8.07 -10.13 -0.93
N HIS A 508 -8.66 -9.40 -1.86
CA HIS A 508 -9.05 -9.89 -3.17
C HIS A 508 -8.37 -9.06 -4.25
N ILE A 509 -8.13 -9.67 -5.42
CA ILE A 509 -7.73 -8.93 -6.61
C ILE A 509 -8.88 -8.00 -7.01
N ALA A 510 -8.65 -6.70 -7.13
CA ALA A 510 -9.63 -5.78 -7.72
C ALA A 510 -9.56 -5.85 -9.25
N ILE A 511 -10.65 -6.30 -9.87
CA ILE A 511 -10.72 -6.53 -11.32
C ILE A 511 -10.54 -5.17 -12.02
N LYS A 512 -9.54 -5.06 -12.90
CA LYS A 512 -9.17 -3.79 -13.55
C LYS A 512 -8.85 -2.65 -12.58
N GLY A 513 -8.56 -2.96 -11.31
CA GLY A 513 -8.31 -1.97 -10.27
C GLY A 513 -9.57 -1.40 -9.62
N ASP A 514 -10.77 -1.88 -9.96
CA ASP A 514 -12.01 -1.47 -9.32
C ASP A 514 -12.21 -2.22 -7.99
N TYR A 515 -12.13 -1.50 -6.87
CA TYR A 515 -12.25 -2.05 -5.51
C TYR A 515 -13.61 -2.72 -5.23
N ARG A 516 -14.63 -2.41 -6.02
CA ARG A 516 -15.99 -2.95 -5.90
C ARG A 516 -16.10 -4.32 -6.58
N GLU A 517 -15.27 -4.59 -7.58
CA GLU A 517 -15.25 -5.85 -8.32
C GLU A 517 -14.18 -6.80 -7.77
N ARG A 518 -14.61 -7.71 -6.88
CA ARG A 518 -13.72 -8.71 -6.26
C ARG A 518 -13.45 -9.89 -7.19
N GLY A 519 -12.17 -10.09 -7.50
CA GLY A 519 -11.63 -11.28 -8.15
C GLY A 519 -11.19 -12.35 -7.14
N LEU A 520 -10.17 -13.13 -7.48
CA LEU A 520 -9.64 -14.19 -6.61
C LEU A 520 -9.15 -13.62 -5.27
N ARG A 521 -9.43 -14.36 -4.19
CA ARG A 521 -8.83 -14.14 -2.87
C ARG A 521 -7.32 -14.43 -2.94
N VAL A 522 -6.53 -13.58 -2.27
CA VAL A 522 -5.07 -13.73 -2.15
C VAL A 522 -4.65 -13.64 -0.68
N THR A 523 -3.49 -14.22 -0.39
CA THR A 523 -2.80 -14.09 0.91
C THR A 523 -1.53 -13.26 0.75
N PRO A 524 -0.97 -12.71 1.84
CA PRO A 524 0.30 -12.00 1.79
C PRO A 524 1.40 -12.81 1.09
N GLY A 525 2.14 -12.14 0.19
CA GLY A 525 3.18 -12.79 -0.61
C GLY A 525 3.97 -11.80 -1.46
N VAL A 526 5.11 -12.26 -1.97
CA VAL A 526 6.08 -11.47 -2.72
C VAL A 526 6.10 -11.87 -4.19
N PRO A 527 6.61 -11.03 -5.11
CA PRO A 527 6.71 -11.37 -6.53
C PRO A 527 7.43 -12.68 -6.77
N ALA A 528 6.86 -13.57 -7.58
CA ALA A 528 7.45 -14.88 -7.87
C ALA A 528 8.77 -14.81 -8.69
N VAL A 529 9.06 -13.66 -9.30
CA VAL A 529 10.33 -13.37 -9.98
C VAL A 529 11.47 -13.06 -8.99
N LEU A 530 11.14 -12.65 -7.77
CA LEU A 530 12.10 -12.35 -6.71
C LEU A 530 12.25 -13.56 -5.78
N PRO A 531 13.28 -13.60 -4.92
CA PRO A 531 13.41 -14.67 -3.92
C PRO A 531 12.12 -14.82 -3.09
N PRO A 532 11.73 -16.05 -2.71
CA PRO A 532 10.55 -16.24 -1.87
C PRO A 532 10.78 -15.65 -0.47
N LEU A 533 9.70 -15.53 0.30
CA LEU A 533 9.79 -15.23 1.74
C LEU A 533 10.68 -16.27 2.45
N PRO A 534 11.50 -15.87 3.44
CA PRO A 534 12.29 -16.81 4.24
C PRO A 534 11.39 -17.88 4.89
N PRO A 535 11.88 -19.14 5.03
CA PRO A 535 11.14 -20.17 5.76
C PRO A 535 10.81 -19.71 7.19
N GLY A 536 9.54 -19.81 7.58
CA GLY A 536 9.07 -19.40 8.91
C GLY A 536 8.80 -17.90 9.08
N ALA A 537 8.99 -17.08 8.04
CA ALA A 537 8.60 -15.67 8.09
C ALA A 537 7.08 -15.53 8.31
N PRO A 538 6.64 -14.64 9.21
CA PRO A 538 5.21 -14.43 9.44
C PRO A 538 4.55 -13.80 8.21
N ALA A 539 3.30 -14.16 7.92
CA ALA A 539 2.52 -13.61 6.82
C ALA A 539 1.94 -12.21 7.14
N ASN A 540 2.78 -11.30 7.63
CA ASN A 540 2.44 -9.93 8.00
C ASN A 540 3.60 -8.98 7.66
N ARG A 541 3.47 -7.69 8.00
CA ARG A 541 4.47 -6.68 7.67
C ARG A 541 5.87 -7.00 8.20
N LEU A 542 6.00 -7.74 9.31
CA LEU A 542 7.31 -8.13 9.84
C LEU A 542 8.03 -9.12 8.90
N GLY A 543 7.31 -10.09 8.34
CA GLY A 543 7.88 -11.02 7.36
C GLY A 543 8.23 -10.33 6.04
N LEU A 544 7.42 -9.37 5.61
CA LEU A 544 7.77 -8.50 4.48
C LEU A 544 9.05 -7.70 4.76
N ALA A 545 9.16 -7.10 5.94
CA ALA A 545 10.31 -6.30 6.32
C ALA A 545 11.61 -7.12 6.37
N GLN A 546 11.53 -8.37 6.85
CA GLN A 546 12.65 -9.32 6.85
C GLN A 546 13.05 -9.76 5.44
N TRP A 547 12.11 -9.80 4.49
CA TRP A 547 12.39 -10.18 3.11
C TRP A 547 13.04 -9.04 2.30
N LEU A 548 12.79 -7.79 2.68
CA LEU A 548 13.35 -6.62 2.00
C LEU A 548 14.86 -6.41 2.22
N VAL A 549 15.46 -7.06 3.22
CA VAL A 549 16.85 -6.79 3.68
C VAL A 549 17.66 -8.02 4.02
#